data_AF-A0A926PSB2-F1
#
_entry.id   AF-A0A926PSB2-F1
#
_cell.length_a   1.000
_cell.length_b   1.000
_cell.length_c   1.000
_cell.angle_alpha   90.00
_cell.angle_beta   90.00
_cell.angle_gamma   90.00
#
_symmetry.space_group_name_H-M   'P 1'
#
loop_
_entity.id
_entity.type
_entity.pdbx_description
1 polymer ?
#
loop_
_entity_poly.entity_id
_entity_poly.type
_entity_poly.pdbx_seq_one_letter_code
_entity_poly.pdbx_strand_id
1 'polypeptide(L)'
;MKKLIQGHRQFRESYVPRHLDQLEELSHGQKPRVLFITCSDSRIDPNLITQADIGDLFIIRNAGNIIPPYGAANGGEGAAVEYAINALDIQQIIVCGHSHCGAMKGLLQLGKLEEEMPLVYDWLKHSEATRRLVRENYSQYSGEQLLEITIAENVLTQIENLKTYPVVHSRLYQRKLEIFAWVYHIETGEVLAFDPETHAYVPPQSQLSLRERGEVAPKQYAKTSAPPVACELVPDVPAVSNGNGRLPEPVRAEVPIESMPWLSPEQADRIYRGSAARRQ
;
A
#
# COMPACT_ATOMS: atom_id res chain seq x y z
N MET A 1 -4.37 7.85 -26.49
CA MET A 1 -4.15 9.25 -26.04
C MET A 1 -5.39 10.14 -26.05
N LYS A 2 -6.06 10.42 -27.19
CA LYS A 2 -7.20 11.39 -27.26
C LYS A 2 -8.23 11.26 -26.13
N LYS A 3 -8.73 10.04 -25.86
CA LYS A 3 -9.69 9.74 -24.77
C LYS A 3 -9.18 10.16 -23.38
N LEU A 4 -7.89 9.95 -23.08
CA LEU A 4 -7.30 10.30 -21.78
C LEU A 4 -7.18 11.82 -21.59
N ILE A 5 -6.81 12.56 -22.63
CA ILE A 5 -6.75 14.03 -22.61
C ILE A 5 -8.15 14.63 -22.41
N GLN A 6 -9.17 14.04 -23.05
CA GLN A 6 -10.57 14.42 -22.84
C GLN A 6 -11.05 14.08 -21.42
N GLY A 7 -10.71 12.90 -20.89
CA GLY A 7 -11.00 12.51 -19.51
C GLY A 7 -10.36 13.43 -18.47
N HIS A 8 -9.10 13.83 -18.66
CA HIS A 8 -8.43 14.82 -17.81
C HIS A 8 -9.11 16.20 -17.86
N ARG A 9 -9.57 16.64 -19.04
CA ARG A 9 -10.37 17.86 -19.16
C ARG A 9 -11.67 17.74 -18.35
N GLN A 10 -12.40 16.64 -18.50
CA GLN A 10 -13.63 16.38 -17.74
C GLN A 10 -13.38 16.33 -16.23
N PHE A 11 -12.29 15.69 -15.77
CA PHE A 11 -11.86 15.72 -14.36
C PHE A 11 -11.69 17.15 -13.85
N ARG A 12 -10.97 18.01 -14.60
CA ARG A 12 -10.76 19.42 -14.24
C ARG A 12 -12.04 20.27 -14.27
N GLU A 13 -12.96 20.00 -15.19
CA GLU A 13 -14.20 20.76 -15.36
C GLU A 13 -15.34 20.27 -14.45
N SER A 14 -15.28 19.02 -13.96
CA SER A 14 -16.37 18.38 -13.19
C SER A 14 -15.98 17.93 -11.79
N TYR A 15 -14.85 17.25 -11.61
CA TYR A 15 -14.48 16.70 -10.30
C TYR A 15 -13.84 17.78 -9.42
N VAL A 16 -12.82 18.46 -9.93
CA VAL A 16 -12.04 19.46 -9.18
C VAL A 16 -12.91 20.57 -8.55
N PRO A 17 -13.88 21.21 -9.22
CA PRO A 17 -14.68 22.29 -8.62
C PRO A 17 -15.61 21.82 -7.49
N ARG A 18 -15.87 20.51 -7.38
CA ARG A 18 -16.72 19.92 -6.33
C ARG A 18 -15.93 19.42 -5.12
N HIS A 19 -14.61 19.27 -5.25
CA HIS A 19 -13.71 18.71 -4.23
C HIS A 19 -12.51 19.65 -3.99
N LEU A 20 -12.67 20.95 -4.24
CA LEU A 20 -11.56 21.91 -4.21
C LEU A 20 -10.91 21.98 -2.83
N ASP A 21 -11.71 22.02 -1.77
CA ASP A 21 -11.26 22.08 -0.38
C ASP A 21 -10.47 20.81 0.01
N GLN A 22 -10.97 19.63 -0.38
CA GLN A 22 -10.29 18.34 -0.17
C GLN A 22 -8.95 18.27 -0.93
N LEU A 23 -8.91 18.77 -2.17
CA LEU A 23 -7.68 18.82 -2.96
C LEU A 23 -6.67 19.84 -2.43
N GLU A 24 -7.13 20.96 -1.85
CA GLU A 24 -6.26 21.92 -1.15
C GLU A 24 -5.72 21.32 0.15
N GLU A 25 -6.54 20.64 0.96
CA GLU A 25 -6.08 19.96 2.17
C GLU A 25 -5.01 18.90 1.85
N LEU A 26 -5.27 18.03 0.87
CA LEU A 26 -4.32 17.00 0.43
C LEU A 26 -3.03 17.57 -0.18
N SER A 27 -3.04 18.81 -0.68
CA SER A 27 -1.83 19.49 -1.16
C SER A 27 -0.81 19.76 -0.04
N HIS A 28 -1.26 19.78 1.22
CA HIS A 28 -0.41 19.96 2.40
C HIS A 28 0.18 18.65 2.93
N GLY A 29 -0.33 17.49 2.49
CA GLY A 29 0.20 16.18 2.83
C GLY A 29 -0.86 15.07 2.77
N GLN A 30 -0.40 13.83 2.59
CA GLN A 30 -1.25 12.65 2.60
C GLN A 30 -1.29 12.00 3.99
N LYS A 31 -2.44 11.45 4.39
CA LYS A 31 -2.60 10.62 5.60
C LYS A 31 -3.48 9.38 5.32
N PRO A 32 -3.10 8.53 4.35
CA PRO A 32 -3.84 7.31 4.04
C PRO A 32 -3.92 6.40 5.26
N ARG A 33 -5.05 5.71 5.38
CA ARG A 33 -5.35 4.79 6.50
C ARG A 33 -4.93 3.36 6.21
N VAL A 34 -4.89 3.00 4.93
CA VAL A 34 -4.69 1.61 4.46
C VAL A 34 -3.62 1.57 3.37
N LEU A 35 -2.71 0.59 3.48
CA LEU A 35 -1.82 0.17 2.40
C LEU A 35 -2.54 -0.91 1.57
N PHE A 36 -2.92 -0.59 0.34
CA PHE A 36 -3.62 -1.51 -0.56
C PHE A 36 -2.66 -2.06 -1.61
N ILE A 37 -2.36 -3.36 -1.53
CA ILE A 37 -1.42 -4.07 -2.40
C ILE A 37 -2.25 -4.92 -3.36
N THR A 38 -2.18 -4.64 -4.66
CA THR A 38 -2.96 -5.39 -5.65
C THR A 38 -2.28 -5.50 -7.02
N CYS A 39 -2.96 -6.09 -7.99
CA CYS A 39 -2.40 -6.38 -9.30
C CYS A 39 -2.38 -5.13 -10.19
N SER A 40 -1.44 -5.05 -11.13
CA SER A 40 -1.43 -4.07 -12.24
C SER A 40 -2.53 -4.31 -13.30
N ASP A 41 -3.36 -5.34 -13.13
CA ASP A 41 -4.47 -5.66 -14.04
C ASP A 41 -5.43 -4.47 -14.22
N SER A 42 -5.68 -4.08 -15.46
CA SER A 42 -6.44 -2.87 -15.81
C SER A 42 -7.93 -2.94 -15.47
N ARG A 43 -8.43 -4.09 -15.01
CA ARG A 43 -9.79 -4.29 -14.50
C ARG A 43 -9.92 -3.96 -13.01
N ILE A 44 -8.80 -3.68 -12.32
CA ILE A 44 -8.73 -3.42 -10.88
C ILE A 44 -8.50 -1.92 -10.64
N ASP A 45 -9.39 -1.32 -9.85
CA ASP A 45 -9.29 0.03 -9.30
C ASP A 45 -9.66 -0.02 -7.80
N PRO A 46 -8.69 0.04 -6.87
CA PRO A 46 -8.96 -0.07 -5.44
C PRO A 46 -9.94 0.96 -4.90
N ASN A 47 -9.86 2.22 -5.37
CA ASN A 47 -10.75 3.28 -4.91
C ASN A 47 -12.17 3.01 -5.36
N LEU A 48 -12.37 2.57 -6.60
CA LEU A 48 -13.69 2.19 -7.11
C LEU A 48 -14.29 0.99 -6.36
N ILE A 49 -13.50 -0.07 -6.13
CA ILE A 49 -13.96 -1.30 -5.47
C ILE A 49 -14.34 -1.04 -4.00
N THR A 50 -13.63 -0.14 -3.32
CA THR A 50 -13.86 0.17 -1.89
C THR A 50 -14.72 1.41 -1.64
N GLN A 51 -15.04 2.19 -2.68
CA GLN A 51 -15.61 3.55 -2.57
C GLN A 51 -14.77 4.47 -1.67
N ALA A 52 -13.45 4.29 -1.67
CA ALA A 52 -12.51 5.11 -0.91
C ALA A 52 -12.25 6.46 -1.60
N ASP A 53 -12.08 7.51 -0.80
CA ASP A 53 -11.81 8.86 -1.28
C ASP A 53 -10.34 9.04 -1.69
N ILE A 54 -10.07 10.11 -2.46
CA ILE A 54 -8.70 10.49 -2.76
C ILE A 54 -7.95 10.80 -1.45
N GLY A 55 -6.84 10.09 -1.24
CA GLY A 55 -6.01 10.20 -0.04
C GLY A 55 -6.22 9.11 1.02
N ASP A 56 -7.28 8.28 0.93
CA ASP A 56 -7.55 7.21 1.90
C ASP A 56 -6.59 6.01 1.77
N LEU A 57 -6.24 5.64 0.52
CA LEU A 57 -5.44 4.46 0.20
C LEU A 57 -4.04 4.85 -0.29
N PHE A 58 -3.01 4.22 0.29
CA PHE A 58 -1.67 4.17 -0.30
C PHE A 58 -1.55 2.87 -1.10
N ILE A 59 -1.28 2.94 -2.40
CA ILE A 59 -1.49 1.79 -3.30
C ILE A 59 -0.18 1.28 -3.92
N ILE A 60 0.09 -0.02 -3.78
CA ILE A 60 1.13 -0.75 -4.52
C ILE A 60 0.47 -1.59 -5.62
N ARG A 61 1.00 -1.52 -6.85
CA ARG A 61 0.53 -2.32 -7.99
C ARG A 61 1.68 -2.95 -8.77
N ASN A 62 1.68 -4.27 -8.87
CA ASN A 62 2.59 -5.04 -9.73
C ASN A 62 1.89 -6.28 -10.32
N ALA A 63 2.55 -7.03 -11.20
CA ALA A 63 1.94 -8.20 -11.82
C ALA A 63 1.73 -9.33 -10.80
N GLY A 64 0.48 -9.65 -10.45
CA GLY A 64 0.14 -10.71 -9.51
C GLY A 64 0.20 -10.32 -8.03
N ASN A 65 0.20 -9.02 -7.71
CA ASN A 65 0.12 -8.49 -6.35
C ASN A 65 1.17 -9.07 -5.38
N ILE A 66 2.36 -9.38 -5.91
CA ILE A 66 3.46 -10.07 -5.23
C ILE A 66 4.24 -9.07 -4.37
N ILE A 67 4.60 -9.48 -3.15
CA ILE A 67 5.59 -8.80 -2.33
C ILE A 67 6.75 -9.78 -2.12
N PRO A 68 7.94 -9.53 -2.65
CA PRO A 68 9.11 -10.36 -2.40
C PRO A 68 9.44 -10.40 -0.89
N PRO A 69 9.96 -11.52 -0.35
CA PRO A 69 10.50 -11.57 1.00
C PRO A 69 11.54 -10.47 1.24
N TYR A 70 11.68 -10.02 2.48
CA TYR A 70 12.65 -8.98 2.85
C TYR A 70 14.07 -9.36 2.43
N GLY A 71 14.75 -8.48 1.70
CA GLY A 71 16.10 -8.69 1.17
C GLY A 71 16.16 -9.57 -0.10
N ALA A 72 15.06 -10.16 -0.56
CA ALA A 72 15.04 -11.00 -1.77
C ALA A 72 14.95 -10.20 -3.08
N ALA A 73 14.58 -8.92 -3.03
CA ALA A 73 14.47 -8.03 -4.18
C ALA A 73 14.86 -6.58 -3.80
N ASN A 74 15.24 -5.80 -4.81
CA ASN A 74 15.55 -4.36 -4.71
C ASN A 74 14.59 -3.50 -5.56
N GLY A 75 13.35 -3.98 -5.75
CA GLY A 75 12.27 -3.26 -6.43
C GLY A 75 11.64 -2.15 -5.58
N GLY A 76 10.49 -1.64 -6.03
CA GLY A 76 9.76 -0.57 -5.33
C GLY A 76 8.92 -1.04 -4.14
N GLU A 77 8.58 -2.34 -4.11
CA GLU A 77 7.66 -2.96 -3.16
C GLU A 77 8.07 -2.73 -1.70
N GLY A 78 9.30 -3.13 -1.35
CA GLY A 78 9.78 -3.06 0.03
C GLY A 78 9.92 -1.63 0.54
N ALA A 79 10.37 -0.71 -0.32
CA ALA A 79 10.48 0.71 0.02
C ALA A 79 9.09 1.36 0.20
N ALA A 80 8.11 0.98 -0.63
CA ALA A 80 6.74 1.47 -0.51
C ALA A 80 6.04 0.93 0.75
N VAL A 81 6.27 -0.34 1.13
CA VAL A 81 5.82 -0.92 2.40
C VAL A 81 6.45 -0.18 3.58
N GLU A 82 7.77 0.04 3.56
CA GLU A 82 8.46 0.77 4.64
C GLU A 82 7.96 2.20 4.79
N TYR A 83 7.78 2.93 3.68
CA TYR A 83 7.25 4.29 3.69
C TYR A 83 5.81 4.34 4.25
N ALA A 84 4.93 3.44 3.82
CA ALA A 84 3.56 3.37 4.30
C ALA A 84 3.49 3.15 5.83
N ILE A 85 4.25 2.20 6.37
CA ILE A 85 4.16 1.83 7.78
C ILE A 85 5.00 2.76 8.69
N ASN A 86 6.15 3.25 8.23
CA ASN A 86 7.06 4.05 9.05
C ASN A 86 6.88 5.56 8.90
N ALA A 87 6.63 6.05 7.69
CA ALA A 87 6.50 7.50 7.42
C ALA A 87 5.05 7.99 7.44
N LEU A 88 4.08 7.17 7.00
CA LEU A 88 2.66 7.51 7.00
C LEU A 88 1.87 6.94 8.19
N ASP A 89 2.51 6.13 9.04
CA ASP A 89 1.92 5.46 10.20
C ASP A 89 0.67 4.61 9.90
N ILE A 90 0.59 4.03 8.69
CA ILE A 90 -0.50 3.12 8.32
C ILE A 90 -0.56 1.91 9.26
N GLN A 91 -1.77 1.57 9.70
CA GLN A 91 -2.05 0.50 10.66
C GLN A 91 -2.81 -0.69 10.03
N GLN A 92 -3.15 -0.61 8.74
CA GLN A 92 -3.88 -1.66 8.03
C GLN A 92 -3.25 -1.91 6.65
N ILE A 93 -2.98 -3.17 6.32
CA ILE A 93 -2.53 -3.61 5.00
C ILE A 93 -3.59 -4.54 4.41
N ILE A 94 -3.98 -4.32 3.17
CA ILE A 94 -4.79 -5.26 2.39
C ILE A 94 -3.90 -5.82 1.28
N VAL A 95 -3.74 -7.14 1.23
CA VAL A 95 -3.23 -7.84 0.03
C VAL A 95 -4.45 -8.35 -0.74
N CYS A 96 -4.70 -7.78 -1.91
CA CYS A 96 -5.88 -8.07 -2.73
C CYS A 96 -5.48 -8.76 -4.05
N GLY A 97 -5.74 -10.06 -4.14
CA GLY A 97 -5.75 -10.82 -5.38
C GLY A 97 -7.07 -10.63 -6.15
N HIS A 98 -7.18 -11.22 -7.34
CA HIS A 98 -8.39 -11.09 -8.15
C HIS A 98 -8.63 -12.27 -9.11
N SER A 99 -9.89 -12.52 -9.47
CA SER A 99 -10.26 -13.53 -10.47
C SER A 99 -9.56 -13.29 -11.81
N HIS A 100 -9.28 -14.37 -12.55
CA HIS A 100 -8.62 -14.33 -13.87
C HIS A 100 -7.27 -13.62 -13.89
N CYS A 101 -6.47 -13.72 -12.83
CA CYS A 101 -5.15 -13.09 -12.76
C CYS A 101 -4.16 -13.69 -13.77
N GLY A 102 -3.72 -12.87 -14.74
CA GLY A 102 -2.76 -13.28 -15.77
C GLY A 102 -1.41 -13.74 -15.21
N ALA A 103 -0.94 -13.10 -14.13
CA ALA A 103 0.30 -13.50 -13.46
C ALA A 103 0.19 -14.90 -12.83
N MET A 104 -0.97 -15.26 -12.26
CA MET A 104 -1.20 -16.60 -11.70
C MET A 104 -1.41 -17.66 -12.80
N LYS A 105 -2.06 -17.31 -13.92
CA LYS A 105 -2.09 -18.15 -15.14
C LYS A 105 -0.66 -18.40 -15.67
N GLY A 106 0.23 -17.42 -15.53
CA GLY A 106 1.66 -17.53 -15.81
C GLY A 106 2.42 -18.42 -14.82
N LEU A 107 2.18 -18.27 -13.52
CA LEU A 107 2.82 -19.07 -12.46
C LEU A 107 2.53 -20.57 -12.59
N LEU A 108 1.29 -20.93 -12.96
CA LEU A 108 0.89 -22.30 -13.27
C LEU A 108 1.59 -22.89 -14.51
N GLN A 109 2.14 -22.04 -15.38
CA GLN A 109 2.82 -22.41 -16.63
C GLN A 109 4.26 -21.88 -16.68
N LEU A 110 4.89 -21.68 -15.51
CA LEU A 110 6.11 -20.88 -15.34
C LEU A 110 7.22 -21.22 -16.35
N GLY A 111 7.47 -22.51 -16.61
CA GLY A 111 8.52 -22.94 -17.56
C GLY A 111 8.31 -22.52 -19.03
N LYS A 112 7.11 -22.09 -19.43
CA LYS A 112 6.87 -21.50 -20.76
C LYS A 112 7.29 -20.03 -20.85
N LEU A 113 7.39 -19.34 -19.71
CA LEU A 113 7.68 -17.90 -19.66
C LEU A 113 9.17 -17.58 -19.76
N GLU A 114 10.05 -18.57 -19.56
CA GLU A 114 11.50 -18.37 -19.51
C GLU A 114 12.07 -17.78 -20.81
N GLU A 115 11.56 -18.21 -21.96
CA GLU A 115 11.96 -17.68 -23.28
C GLU A 115 11.13 -16.47 -23.72
N GLU A 116 9.79 -16.53 -23.59
CA GLU A 116 8.88 -15.49 -24.13
C GLU A 116 8.77 -14.25 -23.25
N MET A 117 8.89 -14.39 -21.92
CA MET A 117 8.65 -13.34 -20.94
C MET A 117 9.64 -13.42 -19.75
N PRO A 118 10.98 -13.40 -19.99
CA PRO A 118 11.99 -13.70 -18.96
C PRO A 118 11.89 -12.84 -17.70
N LEU A 119 11.55 -11.55 -17.83
CA LEU A 119 11.36 -10.67 -16.66
C LEU A 119 10.15 -11.05 -15.81
N VAL A 120 9.08 -11.59 -16.42
CA VAL A 120 7.90 -12.09 -15.69
C VAL A 120 8.19 -13.47 -15.09
N TYR A 121 8.94 -14.31 -15.81
CA TYR A 121 9.46 -15.57 -15.26
C TYR A 121 10.30 -15.34 -13.99
N ASP A 122 11.25 -14.41 -14.04
CA ASP A 122 12.08 -14.04 -12.89
C ASP A 122 11.25 -13.45 -11.75
N TRP A 123 10.35 -12.50 -12.06
CA TRP A 123 9.45 -11.90 -11.07
C TRP A 123 8.58 -12.93 -10.34
N LEU A 124 8.01 -13.89 -11.06
CA LEU A 124 7.15 -14.92 -10.50
C LEU A 124 7.89 -15.91 -9.58
N LYS A 125 9.23 -15.95 -9.59
CA LYS A 125 10.03 -16.73 -8.61
C LYS A 125 9.80 -16.26 -7.17
N HIS A 126 9.41 -15.01 -6.95
CA HIS A 126 9.02 -14.52 -5.63
C HIS A 126 7.69 -15.11 -5.11
N SER A 127 6.95 -15.84 -5.95
CA SER A 127 5.78 -16.65 -5.56
C SER A 127 5.98 -18.16 -5.85
N GLU A 128 7.23 -18.63 -5.91
CA GLU A 128 7.58 -20.05 -6.05
C GLU A 128 7.01 -20.91 -4.90
N ALA A 129 6.87 -20.35 -3.70
CA ALA A 129 6.24 -21.02 -2.56
C ALA A 129 4.77 -21.40 -2.87
N THR A 130 3.98 -20.46 -3.40
CA THR A 130 2.63 -20.70 -3.92
C THR A 130 2.63 -21.82 -4.95
N ARG A 131 3.53 -21.74 -5.95
CA ARG A 131 3.56 -22.70 -7.07
C ARG A 131 3.85 -24.13 -6.59
N ARG A 132 4.75 -24.29 -5.61
CA ARG A 132 5.03 -25.60 -4.98
C ARG A 132 3.85 -26.10 -4.18
N LEU A 133 3.32 -25.26 -3.28
CA LEU A 133 2.17 -25.58 -2.44
C LEU A 133 0.99 -26.07 -3.27
N VAL A 134 0.61 -25.31 -4.31
CA VAL A 134 -0.48 -25.66 -5.23
C VAL A 134 -0.20 -26.98 -5.94
N ARG A 135 0.99 -27.15 -6.54
CA ARG A 135 1.35 -28.37 -7.27
C ARG A 135 1.35 -29.63 -6.39
N GLU A 136 1.75 -29.50 -5.13
CA GLU A 136 1.97 -30.64 -4.24
C GLU A 136 0.72 -31.02 -3.42
N ASN A 137 -0.21 -30.08 -3.17
CA ASN A 137 -1.39 -30.30 -2.32
C ASN A 137 -2.74 -30.24 -3.08
N TYR A 138 -2.74 -29.69 -4.30
CA TYR A 138 -3.95 -29.45 -5.10
C TYR A 138 -3.89 -30.08 -6.50
N SER A 139 -3.08 -31.13 -6.67
CA SER A 139 -2.85 -31.83 -7.96
C SER A 139 -4.11 -32.48 -8.58
N GLN A 140 -5.17 -32.65 -7.80
CA GLN A 140 -6.49 -33.11 -8.20
C GLN A 140 -7.33 -32.04 -8.93
N TYR A 141 -6.97 -30.75 -8.83
CA TYR A 141 -7.67 -29.65 -9.50
C TYR A 141 -6.98 -29.25 -10.80
N SER A 142 -7.76 -28.71 -11.75
CA SER A 142 -7.23 -28.21 -13.02
C SER A 142 -8.09 -27.05 -13.56
N GLY A 143 -7.63 -26.41 -14.65
CA GLY A 143 -8.35 -25.31 -15.28
C GLY A 143 -8.57 -24.12 -14.34
N GLU A 144 -9.75 -23.50 -14.40
CA GLU A 144 -10.08 -22.32 -13.61
C GLU A 144 -10.14 -22.60 -12.10
N GLN A 145 -10.52 -23.81 -11.66
CA GLN A 145 -10.51 -24.17 -10.22
C GLN A 145 -9.09 -24.13 -9.63
N LEU A 146 -8.11 -24.67 -10.37
CA LEU A 146 -6.71 -24.62 -9.94
C LEU A 146 -6.17 -23.18 -9.92
N LEU A 147 -6.66 -22.33 -10.84
CA LEU A 147 -6.31 -20.91 -10.85
C LEU A 147 -6.90 -20.15 -9.67
N GLU A 148 -8.17 -20.37 -9.32
CA GLU A 148 -8.82 -19.75 -8.14
C GLU A 148 -8.05 -20.09 -6.87
N ILE A 149 -7.70 -21.38 -6.68
CA ILE A 149 -6.84 -21.84 -5.59
C ILE A 149 -5.47 -21.12 -5.64
N THR A 150 -4.85 -21.01 -6.81
CA THR A 150 -3.54 -20.34 -6.96
C THR A 150 -3.62 -18.85 -6.60
N ILE A 151 -4.70 -18.16 -6.94
CA ILE A 151 -4.92 -16.75 -6.58
C ILE A 151 -5.05 -16.61 -5.06
N ALA A 152 -5.85 -17.46 -4.42
CA ALA A 152 -6.04 -17.47 -2.97
C ALA A 152 -4.73 -17.74 -2.21
N GLU A 153 -4.03 -18.82 -2.56
CA GLU A 153 -2.75 -19.21 -1.95
C GLU A 153 -1.63 -18.19 -2.20
N ASN A 154 -1.65 -17.50 -3.35
CA ASN A 154 -0.70 -16.41 -3.64
C ASN A 154 -0.88 -15.26 -2.65
N VAL A 155 -2.12 -14.86 -2.34
CA VAL A 155 -2.41 -13.78 -1.38
C VAL A 155 -1.88 -14.14 0.00
N LEU A 156 -2.12 -15.38 0.48
CA LEU A 156 -1.60 -15.86 1.76
C LEU A 156 -0.06 -15.88 1.80
N THR A 157 0.57 -16.37 0.73
CA THR A 157 2.04 -16.36 0.57
C THR A 157 2.61 -14.94 0.65
N GLN A 158 1.93 -13.94 0.09
CA GLN A 158 2.40 -12.56 0.15
C GLN A 158 2.28 -11.95 1.56
N ILE A 159 1.31 -12.40 2.37
CA ILE A 159 1.21 -12.03 3.78
C ILE A 159 2.38 -12.61 4.58
N GLU A 160 2.76 -13.87 4.32
CA GLU A 160 3.96 -14.44 4.95
C GLU A 160 5.24 -13.71 4.51
N ASN A 161 5.35 -13.34 3.23
CA ASN A 161 6.45 -12.50 2.76
C ASN A 161 6.48 -11.13 3.46
N LEU A 162 5.34 -10.46 3.63
CA LEU A 162 5.23 -9.19 4.37
C LEU A 162 5.69 -9.32 5.83
N LYS A 163 5.37 -10.43 6.51
CA LYS A 163 5.78 -10.68 7.90
C LYS A 163 7.30 -10.78 8.09
N THR A 164 8.08 -10.96 7.01
CA THR A 164 9.56 -10.95 7.06
C THR A 164 10.16 -9.54 7.12
N TYR A 165 9.40 -8.48 6.82
CA TYR A 165 9.91 -7.10 6.85
C TYR A 165 10.07 -6.60 8.29
N PRO A 166 11.23 -6.04 8.69
CA PRO A 166 11.47 -5.60 10.06
C PRO A 166 10.42 -4.62 10.61
N VAL A 167 9.98 -3.67 9.78
CA VAL A 167 8.95 -2.69 10.14
C VAL A 167 7.59 -3.36 10.38
N VAL A 168 7.18 -4.30 9.51
CA VAL A 168 5.92 -5.05 9.62
C VAL A 168 5.94 -5.94 10.87
N HIS A 169 7.02 -6.72 11.03
CA HIS A 169 7.22 -7.61 12.18
C HIS A 169 7.14 -6.84 13.51
N SER A 170 7.82 -5.69 13.61
CA SER A 170 7.80 -4.84 14.81
C SER A 170 6.40 -4.30 15.13
N ARG A 171 5.63 -3.85 14.12
CA ARG A 171 4.27 -3.33 14.34
C ARG A 171 3.25 -4.42 14.66
N LEU A 172 3.38 -5.61 14.06
CA LEU A 172 2.57 -6.79 14.39
C LEU A 172 2.77 -7.20 15.86
N TYR A 173 4.03 -7.29 16.32
CA TYR A 173 4.34 -7.60 17.72
C TYR A 173 3.73 -6.57 18.69
N GLN A 174 3.74 -5.28 18.31
CA GLN A 174 3.11 -4.19 19.07
C GLN A 174 1.57 -4.16 18.98
N ARG A 175 0.93 -5.02 18.16
CA ARG A 175 -0.50 -4.97 17.84
C ARG A 175 -0.97 -3.60 17.30
N LYS A 176 -0.13 -2.97 16.47
CA LYS A 176 -0.38 -1.68 15.79
C LYS A 176 -0.53 -1.81 14.28
N LEU A 177 -0.63 -3.05 13.79
CA LEU A 177 -0.74 -3.35 12.37
C LEU A 177 -1.60 -4.60 12.21
N GLU A 178 -2.54 -4.53 11.29
CA GLU A 178 -3.38 -5.65 10.85
C GLU A 178 -3.16 -5.88 9.35
N ILE A 179 -3.21 -7.14 8.92
CA ILE A 179 -3.00 -7.53 7.52
C ILE A 179 -4.16 -8.41 7.09
N PHE A 180 -4.88 -7.97 6.05
CA PHE A 180 -6.06 -8.63 5.50
C PHE A 180 -5.74 -9.26 4.14
N ALA A 181 -6.20 -10.49 3.93
CA ALA A 181 -6.10 -11.22 2.67
C ALA A 181 -7.43 -11.15 1.93
N TRP A 182 -7.47 -10.44 0.80
CA TRP A 182 -8.68 -10.26 -0.02
C TRP A 182 -8.52 -10.90 -1.41
N VAL A 183 -9.64 -11.36 -1.97
CA VAL A 183 -9.76 -11.79 -3.38
C VAL A 183 -10.99 -11.10 -3.97
N TYR A 184 -10.79 -10.33 -5.04
CA TYR A 184 -11.85 -9.64 -5.78
C TYR A 184 -12.31 -10.43 -7.01
N HIS A 185 -13.60 -10.73 -7.09
CA HIS A 185 -14.21 -11.41 -8.22
C HIS A 185 -14.70 -10.37 -9.25
N ILE A 186 -13.98 -10.27 -10.37
CA ILE A 186 -14.22 -9.25 -11.40
C ILE A 186 -15.63 -9.37 -12.01
N GLU A 187 -16.14 -10.58 -12.17
CA GLU A 187 -17.44 -10.81 -12.81
C GLU A 187 -18.64 -10.43 -11.93
N THR A 188 -18.53 -10.55 -10.61
CA THR A 188 -19.63 -10.27 -9.66
C THR A 188 -19.47 -8.93 -8.95
N GLY A 189 -18.25 -8.38 -8.90
CA GLY A 189 -17.91 -7.21 -8.09
C GLY A 189 -17.73 -7.54 -6.60
N GLU A 190 -17.82 -8.83 -6.21
CA GLU A 190 -17.69 -9.26 -4.83
C GLU A 190 -16.22 -9.32 -4.38
N VAL A 191 -16.00 -9.06 -3.10
CA VAL A 191 -14.73 -9.32 -2.42
C VAL A 191 -14.97 -10.42 -1.41
N LEU A 192 -14.07 -11.40 -1.34
CA LEU A 192 -13.96 -12.34 -0.23
C LEU A 192 -12.69 -12.02 0.57
N ALA A 193 -12.74 -12.18 1.88
CA ALA A 193 -11.62 -12.01 2.79
C ALA A 193 -11.31 -13.32 3.53
N PHE A 194 -10.04 -13.67 3.67
CA PHE A 194 -9.61 -14.87 4.37
C PHE A 194 -9.72 -14.68 5.89
N ASP A 195 -10.54 -15.50 6.53
CA ASP A 195 -10.65 -15.60 7.99
C ASP A 195 -9.65 -16.66 8.54
N PRO A 196 -8.68 -16.25 9.39
CA PRO A 196 -7.75 -17.17 10.02
C PRO A 196 -8.36 -18.12 11.05
N GLU A 197 -9.56 -17.87 11.57
CA GLU A 197 -10.22 -18.81 12.49
C GLU A 197 -10.81 -20.00 11.71
N THR A 198 -11.69 -19.73 10.74
CA THR A 198 -12.29 -20.79 9.90
C THR A 198 -11.40 -21.32 8.79
N HIS A 199 -10.25 -20.67 8.51
CA HIS A 199 -9.35 -20.98 7.39
C HIS A 199 -10.07 -20.94 6.02
N ALA A 200 -11.02 -20.02 5.86
CA ALA A 200 -11.87 -19.91 4.69
C ALA A 200 -11.97 -18.46 4.18
N TYR A 201 -12.22 -18.31 2.87
CA TYR A 201 -12.58 -17.02 2.28
C TYR A 201 -14.08 -16.77 2.47
N VAL A 202 -14.41 -15.66 3.16
CA VAL A 202 -15.76 -15.29 3.62
C VAL A 202 -16.06 -13.83 3.28
N PRO A 203 -17.33 -13.37 3.31
CA PRO A 203 -17.65 -11.96 3.09
C PRO A 203 -16.94 -11.03 4.11
N PRO A 204 -16.27 -9.93 3.68
CA PRO A 204 -15.44 -9.08 4.55
C PRO A 204 -16.14 -8.51 5.80
N GLN A 205 -17.47 -8.34 5.76
CA GLN A 205 -18.27 -7.82 6.88
C GLN A 205 -18.21 -8.73 8.12
N SER A 206 -17.89 -10.01 7.94
CA SER A 206 -17.66 -10.95 9.04
C SER A 206 -16.44 -10.56 9.91
N GLN A 207 -15.41 -9.97 9.29
CA GLN A 207 -14.13 -9.64 9.93
C GLN A 207 -14.13 -8.34 10.74
N LEU A 208 -15.13 -7.48 10.56
CA LEU A 208 -15.30 -6.27 11.37
C LEU A 208 -15.48 -6.66 12.85
N SER A 209 -14.82 -5.97 13.77
CA SER A 209 -14.99 -6.24 15.19
C SER A 209 -16.43 -5.93 15.65
N LEU A 210 -16.88 -6.52 16.77
CA LEU A 210 -18.16 -6.16 17.40
C LEU A 210 -18.26 -4.66 17.77
N ARG A 211 -17.12 -3.95 17.89
CA ARG A 211 -17.08 -2.51 18.12
C ARG A 211 -17.36 -1.72 16.84
N GLU A 212 -16.83 -2.17 15.71
CA GLU A 212 -17.05 -1.55 14.40
C GLU A 212 -18.43 -1.88 13.81
N ARG A 213 -19.02 -3.01 14.21
CA ARG A 213 -20.44 -3.33 13.99
C ARG A 213 -21.41 -2.48 14.84
N GLY A 214 -20.90 -1.63 15.73
CA GLY A 214 -21.70 -0.66 16.49
C GLY A 214 -22.34 -1.18 17.79
N GLU A 215 -22.02 -2.39 18.25
CA GLU A 215 -22.84 -3.10 19.24
C GLU A 215 -22.37 -3.02 20.71
N VAL A 216 -21.23 -2.40 21.04
CA VAL A 216 -20.76 -2.34 22.46
C VAL A 216 -20.13 -1.00 22.86
N ALA A 217 -20.74 -0.32 23.83
CA ALA A 217 -20.18 0.87 24.48
C ALA A 217 -18.87 0.56 25.25
N PRO A 218 -17.97 1.54 25.46
CA PRO A 218 -16.65 1.26 26.02
C PRO A 218 -16.72 0.88 27.50
N LYS A 219 -16.49 -0.40 27.82
CA LYS A 219 -16.16 -0.79 29.19
C LYS A 219 -14.80 -0.20 29.57
N GLN A 220 -14.75 0.52 30.68
CA GLN A 220 -13.51 1.05 31.26
C GLN A 220 -12.51 -0.09 31.50
N TYR A 221 -11.33 -0.01 30.88
CA TYR A 221 -10.23 -0.90 31.22
C TYR A 221 -9.56 -0.42 32.51
N ALA A 222 -9.76 -1.17 33.59
CA ALA A 222 -8.99 -1.00 34.80
C ALA A 222 -7.53 -1.46 34.57
N LYS A 223 -6.60 -0.57 34.91
CA LYS A 223 -5.13 -0.71 35.02
C LYS A 223 -4.60 -2.16 34.97
N THR A 224 -3.77 -2.47 33.97
CA THR A 224 -2.89 -3.66 33.98
C THR A 224 -1.55 -3.33 34.64
N SER A 225 -1.09 -4.21 35.53
CA SER A 225 0.16 -4.08 36.28
C SER A 225 1.33 -4.71 35.52
N ALA A 226 1.91 -3.98 34.57
CA ALA A 226 3.19 -4.33 33.95
C ALA A 226 4.36 -3.67 34.72
N PRO A 227 5.41 -4.42 35.12
CA PRO A 227 6.57 -3.84 35.79
C PRO A 227 7.45 -3.05 34.79
N PRO A 228 8.06 -1.92 35.22
CA PRO A 228 8.96 -1.16 34.35
C PRO A 228 10.32 -1.85 34.25
N VAL A 229 10.67 -2.33 33.05
CA VAL A 229 12.05 -2.70 32.74
C VAL A 229 12.80 -1.43 32.35
N ALA A 230 13.42 -0.80 33.34
CA ALA A 230 14.39 0.27 33.11
C ALA A 230 15.77 -0.35 32.86
N CYS A 231 16.29 -0.20 31.64
CA CYS A 231 17.73 -0.37 31.42
C CYS A 231 18.42 0.95 31.75
N GLU A 232 19.15 0.96 32.85
CA GLU A 232 20.00 2.09 33.26
C GLU A 232 21.16 2.25 32.26
N LEU A 233 21.34 3.46 31.73
CA LEU A 233 22.59 3.91 31.14
C LEU A 233 23.01 5.20 31.85
N VAL A 234 24.13 5.11 32.57
CA VAL A 234 24.71 6.21 33.34
C VAL A 234 25.37 7.23 32.38
N PRO A 235 25.18 8.55 32.57
CA PRO A 235 25.77 9.58 31.70
C PRO A 235 27.13 10.11 32.18
N ASP A 236 27.94 10.63 31.23
CA ASP A 236 28.94 11.74 31.30
C ASP A 236 29.76 11.75 29.98
N VAL A 237 30.65 12.68 29.57
CA VAL A 237 30.92 14.15 29.67
C VAL A 237 32.20 14.39 28.80
N PRO A 238 32.53 15.58 28.21
CA PRO A 238 31.92 16.93 28.26
C PRO A 238 31.46 17.45 26.87
N ALA A 239 31.22 18.77 26.75
CA ALA A 239 31.09 19.52 25.49
C ALA A 239 32.37 20.32 25.14
N VAL A 240 32.57 20.67 23.85
CA VAL A 240 33.57 21.65 23.37
C VAL A 240 32.97 22.56 22.28
N SER A 241 33.44 23.80 22.22
CA SER A 241 32.81 24.96 21.57
C SER A 241 33.37 25.38 20.20
N ASN A 242 32.55 26.14 19.45
CA ASN A 242 32.89 27.18 18.46
C ASN A 242 33.45 26.78 17.07
N GLY A 243 32.87 27.38 16.02
CA GLY A 243 33.41 27.38 14.66
C GLY A 243 32.51 28.12 13.65
N ASN A 244 32.78 29.40 13.38
CA ASN A 244 32.10 30.17 12.32
C ASN A 244 32.50 29.65 10.91
N GLY A 245 31.51 29.44 10.03
CA GLY A 245 31.74 29.09 8.63
C GLY A 245 30.63 29.63 7.71
N ARG A 246 30.96 30.61 6.87
CA ARG A 246 30.02 31.32 5.98
C ARG A 246 29.99 30.64 4.60
N LEU A 247 28.82 30.23 4.12
CA LEU A 247 28.63 29.66 2.78
C LEU A 247 28.25 30.75 1.75
N PRO A 248 28.63 30.60 0.46
CA PRO A 248 28.32 31.57 -0.60
C PRO A 248 26.91 31.40 -1.17
N GLU A 249 26.38 32.47 -1.79
CA GLU A 249 25.03 32.50 -2.38
C GLU A 249 24.96 31.84 -3.77
N PRO A 250 23.84 31.18 -4.13
CA PRO A 250 23.57 30.73 -5.49
C PRO A 250 22.85 31.80 -6.33
N VAL A 251 23.20 31.86 -7.61
CA VAL A 251 22.67 32.79 -8.62
C VAL A 251 21.19 32.51 -8.92
N ARG A 252 20.38 33.57 -9.03
CA ARG A 252 18.98 33.47 -9.50
C ARG A 252 18.92 33.32 -11.02
N ALA A 253 18.10 32.38 -11.49
CA ALA A 253 17.58 32.36 -12.85
C ALA A 253 16.08 32.65 -12.79
N GLU A 254 15.66 33.79 -13.33
CA GLU A 254 14.24 34.17 -13.40
C GLU A 254 13.65 33.67 -14.73
N VAL A 255 12.53 32.94 -14.66
CA VAL A 255 11.69 32.59 -15.82
C VAL A 255 10.26 33.04 -15.49
N PRO A 256 9.57 33.80 -16.37
CA PRO A 256 8.26 34.38 -16.02
C PRO A 256 7.16 33.32 -15.90
N ILE A 257 6.35 33.45 -14.85
CA ILE A 257 5.11 32.66 -14.67
C ILE A 257 3.97 33.39 -15.37
N GLU A 258 3.53 32.90 -16.53
CA GLU A 258 2.27 33.35 -17.12
C GLU A 258 1.05 32.77 -16.36
N SER A 259 0.03 33.60 -16.16
CA SER A 259 -1.02 33.39 -15.16
C SER A 259 -2.04 32.30 -15.54
N MET A 260 -2.28 31.34 -14.63
CA MET A 260 -3.38 30.37 -14.73
C MET A 260 -4.65 30.92 -14.06
N PRO A 261 -5.76 31.18 -14.80
CA PRO A 261 -6.89 31.97 -14.32
C PRO A 261 -7.86 31.25 -13.36
N TRP A 262 -7.57 30.02 -12.94
CA TRP A 262 -8.42 29.21 -12.04
C TRP A 262 -7.78 28.93 -10.67
N LEU A 263 -6.57 29.45 -10.42
CA LEU A 263 -5.94 29.44 -9.10
C LEU A 263 -5.95 30.86 -8.57
N SER A 264 -6.25 31.04 -7.28
CA SER A 264 -5.94 32.31 -6.63
C SER A 264 -4.42 32.53 -6.63
N PRO A 265 -3.94 33.80 -6.59
CA PRO A 265 -2.50 34.08 -6.51
C PRO A 265 -1.82 33.36 -5.33
N GLU A 266 -2.52 33.20 -4.21
CA GLU A 266 -2.02 32.49 -3.03
C GLU A 266 -1.91 30.98 -3.25
N GLN A 267 -2.89 30.34 -3.89
CA GLN A 267 -2.83 28.92 -4.24
C GLN A 267 -1.71 28.64 -5.26
N ALA A 268 -1.52 29.52 -6.24
CA ALA A 268 -0.40 29.41 -7.18
C ALA A 268 0.96 29.54 -6.46
N ASP A 269 1.11 30.51 -5.56
CA ASP A 269 2.35 30.69 -4.79
C ASP A 269 2.66 29.48 -3.89
N ARG A 270 1.64 28.89 -3.24
CA ARG A 270 1.79 27.67 -2.42
C ARG A 270 2.25 26.45 -3.23
N ILE A 271 1.66 26.22 -4.41
CA ILE A 271 1.97 25.05 -5.25
C ILE A 271 3.40 25.12 -5.81
N TYR A 272 3.88 26.31 -6.18
CA TYR A 272 5.17 26.46 -6.88
C TYR A 272 6.35 26.91 -6.00
N ARG A 273 6.14 27.28 -4.72
CA ARG A 273 7.23 27.57 -3.75
C ARG A 273 7.64 26.40 -2.83
N GLY A 274 7.34 25.16 -3.20
CA GLY A 274 7.87 24.00 -2.50
C GLY A 274 9.40 24.10 -2.32
N SER A 275 9.87 24.14 -1.06
CA SER A 275 11.26 24.31 -0.57
C SER A 275 11.79 25.72 -0.22
N ALA A 276 10.99 26.80 -0.29
CA ALA A 276 11.38 28.09 0.31
C ALA A 276 11.23 28.07 1.85
N ALA A 277 12.28 27.66 2.56
CA ALA A 277 12.27 27.43 4.01
C ALA A 277 11.98 28.69 4.85
N ARG A 278 11.33 28.47 6.01
CA ARG A 278 11.14 29.46 7.09
C ARG A 278 12.44 30.17 7.44
N ARG A 279 12.39 31.50 7.57
CA ARG A 279 13.32 32.27 8.41
C ARG A 279 12.51 33.27 9.24
N GLN A 280 12.82 33.31 10.53
CA GLN A 280 12.57 34.44 11.42
C GLN A 280 13.63 35.52 11.15
#